data_AF-A0A528LPF2-F1
#
_entry.id   AF-A0A528LPF2-F1
#
_cell.length_a   1.000
_cell.length_b   1.000
_cell.length_c   1.000
_cell.angle_alpha   90.00
_cell.angle_beta   90.00
_cell.angle_gamma   90.00
#
_symmetry.space_group_name_H-M   'P 1'
#
loop_
_entity.id
_entity.type
_entity.pdbx_description
1 polymer ?
#
loop_
_entity_poly.entity_id
_entity_poly.type
_entity_poly.pdbx_seq_one_letter_code
_entity_poly.pdbx_strand_id
1 'polypeptide(L)'
;VLTGLYTMYIVIMSIVRPKSMPALPLEARTLGHGVLSLLFAVLAAFVVSYAAYRYLAPSQGQNADILGATIGVILIYVVAIADQRLKINMMSRLAQQVIIVLIPPLALIFLVLGTIFLGIATPTEGGAMGAVGALIMAAMKGRLSLDVIKQALASTTRLSSFVLFILIGARVFSLTFYGVNGHIWVEHLLTSLPGGEIGFLIGVNILVFLLAFFLDFFELAFIIVPLLAPAADKLGIDLIWFGVLLGVNMQTSFMHPPFGFALFYLRSVAARVPYLDRLTGKKIAPVTTGQIYWGAVPFVCIQVIMIGLTIAFPQMVMHYKGTAVDPGTIDYQVPETPSLSPLGTPPADGGTAPTAPAPDLSQPPSFGETPPAKPAAPPDLSQPPSFN
;
A
#
# COMPACT_ATOMS: atom_id res chain seq x y z
N VAL A 1 3.29 -11.94 4.75
CA VAL A 1 4.56 -12.55 5.25
C VAL A 1 5.12 -11.77 6.43
N LEU A 2 5.47 -10.49 6.26
CA LEU A 2 6.09 -9.67 7.32
C LEU A 2 5.34 -9.68 8.67
N THR A 3 4.03 -9.44 8.67
CA THR A 3 3.21 -9.52 9.90
C THR A 3 3.30 -10.89 10.57
N GLY A 4 3.32 -11.97 9.77
CA GLY A 4 3.48 -13.32 10.27
C GLY A 4 4.85 -13.54 10.92
N LEU A 5 5.93 -12.98 10.35
CA LEU A 5 7.27 -13.02 10.96
C LEU A 5 7.30 -12.26 12.29
N TYR A 6 6.65 -11.09 12.38
CA TYR A 6 6.52 -10.34 13.63
C TYR A 6 5.73 -11.12 14.69
N THR A 7 4.57 -11.68 14.33
CA THR A 7 3.77 -12.49 15.25
C THR A 7 4.53 -13.73 15.70
N MET A 8 5.17 -14.44 14.78
CA MET A 8 5.97 -15.63 15.07
C MET A 8 7.14 -15.30 15.99
N TYR A 9 7.86 -14.20 15.76
CA TYR A 9 8.91 -13.72 16.65
C TYR A 9 8.40 -13.50 18.08
N ILE A 10 7.26 -12.82 18.23
CA ILE A 10 6.65 -12.56 19.55
C ILE A 10 6.23 -13.87 20.23
N VAL A 11 5.56 -14.76 19.51
CA VAL A 11 5.12 -16.07 20.03
C VAL A 11 6.32 -16.91 20.47
N ILE A 12 7.35 -17.02 19.63
CA ILE A 12 8.58 -17.76 19.95
C ILE A 12 9.25 -17.14 21.17
N MET A 13 9.40 -15.81 21.23
CA MET A 13 10.03 -15.15 22.37
C MET A 13 9.22 -15.31 23.67
N SER A 14 7.89 -15.35 23.58
CA SER A 14 7.03 -15.62 24.75
C SER A 14 7.23 -17.03 25.33
N ILE A 15 7.56 -18.02 24.48
CA ILE A 15 7.80 -19.41 24.90
C ILE A 15 9.25 -19.59 25.37
N VAL A 16 10.22 -19.08 24.62
CA VAL A 16 11.66 -19.30 24.86
C VAL A 16 12.20 -18.38 25.95
N ARG A 17 11.74 -17.12 26.02
CA ARG A 17 12.17 -16.12 27.01
C ARG A 17 10.96 -15.41 27.64
N PRO A 18 10.16 -16.12 28.45
CA PRO A 18 8.95 -15.56 29.08
C PRO A 18 9.26 -14.35 29.98
N LYS A 19 10.47 -14.27 30.57
CA LYS A 19 10.92 -13.12 31.37
C LYS A 19 11.10 -11.83 30.55
N SER A 20 11.34 -11.94 29.24
CA SER A 20 11.50 -10.79 28.33
C SER A 20 10.15 -10.21 27.89
N MET A 21 9.05 -10.95 28.09
CA MET A 21 7.68 -10.50 27.85
C MET A 21 6.83 -10.70 29.12
N PRO A 22 7.14 -9.95 30.21
CA PRO A 22 6.43 -10.11 31.46
C PRO A 22 4.95 -9.80 31.22
N ALA A 23 4.08 -10.74 31.59
CA ALA A 23 2.65 -10.52 31.52
C ALA A 23 2.27 -9.31 32.38
N LEU A 24 1.24 -8.57 31.95
CA LEU A 24 0.67 -7.49 32.75
C LEU A 24 0.45 -7.99 34.19
N PRO A 25 0.99 -7.29 35.21
CA PRO A 25 0.88 -7.70 36.60
C PRO A 25 -0.60 -7.87 36.96
N LEU A 26 -0.91 -8.83 37.82
CA LEU A 26 -2.29 -9.21 38.14
C LEU A 26 -3.12 -8.00 38.59
N GLU A 27 -2.49 -7.07 39.30
CA GLU A 27 -3.06 -5.80 39.75
C GLU A 27 -3.49 -4.92 38.56
N ALA A 28 -2.69 -4.85 37.48
CA ALA A 28 -3.00 -4.08 36.26
C ALA A 28 -4.01 -4.76 35.32
N ARG A 29 -4.43 -6.00 35.61
CA ARG A 29 -5.49 -6.71 34.85
C ARG A 29 -6.87 -6.24 35.28
N THR A 30 -7.15 -4.95 35.09
CA THR A 30 -8.40 -4.29 35.50
C THR A 30 -9.65 -4.82 34.78
N LEU A 31 -9.48 -5.51 33.64
CA LEU A 31 -10.57 -6.00 32.78
C LEU A 31 -10.95 -7.48 33.00
N GLY A 32 -10.31 -8.19 33.95
CA GLY A 32 -10.77 -9.51 34.42
C GLY A 32 -10.91 -10.62 33.38
N HIS A 33 -11.79 -11.60 33.67
CA HIS A 33 -12.15 -12.75 32.83
C HIS A 33 -13.15 -12.34 31.74
N GLY A 34 -12.66 -11.87 30.60
CA GLY A 34 -13.52 -11.43 29.48
C GLY A 34 -13.09 -11.93 28.10
N VAL A 35 -12.01 -12.70 28.02
CA VAL A 35 -11.43 -13.15 26.74
C VAL A 35 -12.40 -14.06 25.98
N LEU A 36 -13.10 -14.98 26.65
CA LEU A 36 -14.11 -15.83 26.01
C LEU A 36 -15.28 -15.03 25.45
N SER A 37 -15.72 -13.98 26.16
CA SER A 37 -16.78 -13.08 25.68
C SER A 37 -16.32 -12.30 24.46
N LEU A 38 -15.07 -11.81 24.44
CA LEU A 38 -14.49 -11.15 23.27
C LEU A 38 -14.35 -12.12 22.08
N LEU A 39 -13.87 -13.35 22.31
CA LEU A 39 -13.78 -14.37 21.26
C LEU A 39 -15.16 -14.70 20.68
N PHE A 40 -16.17 -14.84 21.54
CA PHE A 40 -17.54 -15.06 21.10
C PHE A 40 -18.08 -13.86 20.30
N ALA A 41 -17.78 -12.64 20.73
CA ALA A 41 -18.14 -11.42 20.00
C ALA A 41 -17.52 -11.38 18.60
N VAL A 42 -16.23 -11.73 18.50
CA VAL A 42 -15.50 -11.80 17.22
C VAL A 42 -16.07 -12.90 16.33
N LEU A 43 -16.35 -14.08 16.89
CA LEU A 43 -16.95 -15.18 16.16
C LEU A 43 -18.37 -14.83 15.67
N ALA A 44 -19.18 -14.20 16.52
CA ALA A 44 -20.50 -13.72 16.14
C ALA A 44 -20.42 -12.67 15.02
N ALA A 45 -19.49 -11.73 15.10
CA ALA A 45 -19.24 -10.75 14.03
C ALA A 45 -18.85 -11.45 12.72
N PHE A 46 -17.98 -12.47 12.78
CA PHE A 46 -17.59 -13.25 11.60
C PHE A 46 -18.76 -14.03 10.99
N VAL A 47 -19.58 -14.69 11.82
CA VAL A 47 -20.77 -15.42 11.36
C VAL A 47 -21.77 -14.49 10.70
N VAL A 48 -22.01 -13.31 11.29
CA VAL A 48 -22.89 -12.28 10.71
C VAL A 48 -22.32 -11.76 9.40
N SER A 49 -21.02 -11.46 9.34
CA SER A 49 -20.37 -11.03 8.10
C SER A 49 -20.50 -12.07 6.99
N TYR A 50 -20.33 -13.35 7.34
CA TYR A 50 -20.46 -14.46 6.39
C TYR A 50 -21.91 -14.66 5.92
N ALA A 51 -22.88 -14.57 6.82
CA ALA A 51 -24.30 -14.64 6.49
C ALA A 51 -24.72 -13.47 5.58
N ALA A 52 -24.26 -12.25 5.90
CA ALA A 52 -24.48 -11.06 5.08
C ALA A 52 -23.83 -11.20 3.69
N TYR A 53 -22.59 -11.71 3.63
CA TYR A 53 -21.93 -12.04 2.36
C TYR A 53 -22.77 -13.02 1.53
N ARG A 54 -23.21 -14.14 2.11
CA ARG A 54 -24.02 -15.14 1.41
C ARG A 54 -25.35 -14.57 0.89
N TYR A 55 -25.95 -13.64 1.62
CA TYR A 55 -27.18 -12.97 1.21
C TYR A 55 -26.96 -11.90 0.13
N LEU A 56 -25.84 -11.17 0.17
CA LEU A 56 -25.52 -10.09 -0.78
C LEU A 56 -24.78 -10.60 -2.04
N ALA A 57 -24.16 -11.79 -1.99
CA ALA A 57 -23.43 -12.37 -3.11
C ALA A 57 -24.25 -12.47 -4.41
N PRO A 58 -25.56 -12.83 -4.40
CA PRO A 58 -26.36 -12.88 -5.61
C PRO A 58 -26.64 -11.52 -6.25
N SER A 59 -26.59 -10.42 -5.48
CA SER A 59 -26.99 -9.08 -5.94
C SER A 59 -25.82 -8.12 -6.16
N GLN A 60 -24.70 -8.29 -5.44
CA GLN A 60 -23.58 -7.34 -5.40
C GLN A 60 -22.24 -7.91 -5.88
N GLY A 61 -22.17 -9.20 -6.24
CA GLY A 61 -20.96 -9.82 -6.79
C GLY A 61 -19.74 -9.63 -5.87
N GLN A 62 -18.61 -9.16 -6.41
CA GLN A 62 -17.36 -8.92 -5.66
C GLN A 62 -17.50 -7.89 -4.53
N ASN A 63 -18.48 -6.99 -4.57
CA ASN A 63 -18.68 -6.00 -3.51
C ASN A 63 -19.31 -6.62 -2.25
N ALA A 64 -19.89 -7.82 -2.37
CA ALA A 64 -20.53 -8.51 -1.24
C ALA A 64 -19.55 -8.81 -0.10
N ASP A 65 -18.27 -9.02 -0.41
CA ASP A 65 -17.21 -9.34 0.56
C ASP A 65 -17.03 -8.19 1.57
N ILE A 66 -16.91 -6.98 1.03
CA ILE A 66 -16.67 -5.75 1.79
C ILE A 66 -17.94 -5.30 2.51
N LEU A 67 -19.08 -5.38 1.82
CA LEU A 67 -20.38 -5.02 2.40
C LEU A 67 -20.76 -5.98 3.54
N GLY A 68 -20.53 -7.28 3.37
CA GLY A 68 -20.74 -8.28 4.41
C GLY A 68 -19.87 -8.02 5.65
N ALA A 69 -18.57 -7.82 5.45
CA ALA A 69 -17.66 -7.47 6.54
C ALA A 69 -18.08 -6.17 7.27
N THR A 70 -18.48 -5.15 6.52
CA THR A 70 -18.93 -3.86 7.05
C THR A 70 -20.19 -4.02 7.90
N ILE A 71 -21.17 -4.80 7.43
CA ILE A 71 -22.40 -5.08 8.18
C ILE A 71 -22.10 -5.79 9.50
N GLY A 72 -21.23 -6.80 9.51
CA GLY A 72 -20.86 -7.50 10.75
C GLY A 72 -20.15 -6.59 11.75
N VAL A 73 -19.24 -5.72 11.29
CA VAL A 73 -18.54 -4.74 12.14
C VAL A 73 -19.51 -3.69 12.70
N ILE A 74 -20.43 -3.17 11.89
CA ILE A 74 -21.44 -2.20 12.35
C ILE A 74 -22.38 -2.86 13.36
N LEU A 75 -22.86 -4.08 13.09
CA LEU A 75 -23.77 -4.77 13.98
C LEU A 75 -23.12 -5.00 15.36
N ILE A 76 -21.89 -5.54 15.41
CA ILE A 76 -21.22 -5.79 16.68
C ILE A 76 -20.92 -4.49 17.43
N TYR A 77 -20.63 -3.40 16.72
CA TYR A 77 -20.43 -2.09 17.32
C TYR A 77 -21.73 -1.52 17.92
N VAL A 78 -22.85 -1.61 17.20
CA VAL A 78 -24.16 -1.18 17.69
C VAL A 78 -24.59 -2.02 18.89
N VAL A 79 -24.39 -3.33 18.85
CA VAL A 79 -24.68 -4.24 19.97
C VAL A 79 -23.84 -3.87 21.20
N ALA A 80 -22.55 -3.60 21.04
CA ALA A 80 -21.70 -3.20 22.16
C ALA A 80 -22.11 -1.84 22.77
N ILE A 81 -22.50 -0.87 21.93
CA ILE A 81 -23.02 0.43 22.41
C ILE A 81 -24.37 0.23 23.12
N ALA A 82 -25.26 -0.57 22.55
CA ALA A 82 -26.57 -0.85 23.13
C ALA A 82 -26.43 -1.53 24.50
N ASP A 83 -25.56 -2.54 24.60
CA ASP A 83 -25.26 -3.23 25.86
C ASP A 83 -24.66 -2.28 26.91
N GLN A 84 -23.76 -1.37 26.50
CA GLN A 84 -23.19 -0.37 27.41
C GLN A 84 -24.24 0.66 27.89
N ARG A 85 -25.12 1.13 26.99
CA ARG A 85 -26.13 2.16 27.33
C ARG A 85 -27.31 1.61 28.11
N LEU A 86 -27.81 0.43 27.70
CA LEU A 86 -28.97 -0.22 28.30
C LEU A 86 -28.60 -1.09 29.52
N LYS A 87 -27.31 -1.23 29.83
CA LYS A 87 -26.78 -2.03 30.96
C LYS A 87 -27.33 -3.47 30.97
N ILE A 88 -27.47 -4.07 29.79
CA ILE A 88 -28.03 -5.41 29.60
C ILE A 88 -27.07 -6.49 30.14
N ASN A 89 -25.78 -6.14 30.34
CA ASN A 89 -24.71 -7.03 30.80
C ASN A 89 -24.56 -8.29 29.93
N MET A 90 -24.85 -8.17 28.64
CA MET A 90 -24.75 -9.29 27.69
C MET A 90 -23.29 -9.59 27.33
N MET A 91 -22.43 -8.57 27.25
CA MET A 91 -21.00 -8.71 26.97
C MET A 91 -20.17 -8.35 28.19
N SER A 92 -18.99 -8.98 28.31
CA SER A 92 -18.02 -8.61 29.34
C SER A 92 -17.54 -7.17 29.14
N ARG A 93 -17.20 -6.46 30.23
CA ARG A 93 -16.62 -5.11 30.18
C ARG A 93 -15.39 -5.02 29.29
N LEU A 94 -14.58 -6.10 29.26
CA LEU A 94 -13.43 -6.20 28.35
C LEU A 94 -13.88 -6.15 26.89
N ALA A 95 -14.86 -6.96 26.51
CA ALA A 95 -15.35 -7.03 25.13
C ALA A 95 -15.97 -5.69 24.71
N GLN A 96 -16.82 -5.09 25.55
CA GLN A 96 -17.41 -3.77 25.30
C GLN A 96 -16.32 -2.71 25.05
N GLN A 97 -15.33 -2.63 25.94
CA GLN A 97 -14.31 -1.59 25.86
C GLN A 97 -13.39 -1.78 24.65
N VAL A 98 -13.01 -3.02 24.32
CA VAL A 98 -12.23 -3.33 23.12
C VAL A 98 -13.01 -2.95 21.87
N ILE A 99 -14.26 -3.38 21.73
CA ILE A 99 -15.09 -3.12 20.55
C ILE A 99 -15.32 -1.62 20.36
N ILE A 100 -15.72 -0.90 21.42
CA ILE A 100 -16.09 0.52 21.31
C ILE A 100 -14.87 1.42 21.05
N VAL A 101 -13.71 1.08 21.61
CA VAL A 101 -12.49 1.89 21.48
C VAL A 101 -11.73 1.59 20.19
N LEU A 102 -11.68 0.32 19.77
CA LEU A 102 -10.84 -0.13 18.66
C LEU A 102 -11.53 -0.02 17.30
N ILE A 103 -12.86 -0.20 17.22
CA ILE A 103 -13.58 -0.15 15.94
C ILE A 103 -13.46 1.21 15.24
N PRO A 104 -13.63 2.39 15.89
CA PRO A 104 -13.59 3.65 15.16
C PRO A 104 -12.23 3.94 14.47
N PRO A 105 -11.07 3.77 15.13
CA PRO A 105 -9.78 3.88 14.45
C PRO A 105 -9.58 2.86 13.33
N LEU A 106 -10.03 1.60 13.53
CA LEU A 106 -9.94 0.57 12.49
C LEU A 106 -10.84 0.89 11.29
N ALA A 107 -12.03 1.43 11.53
CA ALA A 107 -12.94 1.89 10.49
C ALA A 107 -12.32 3.04 9.69
N LEU A 108 -11.59 3.94 10.34
CA LEU A 108 -10.86 4.99 9.65
C LEU A 108 -9.72 4.44 8.79
N ILE A 109 -8.95 3.47 9.30
CA ILE A 109 -7.92 2.78 8.51
C ILE A 109 -8.55 2.08 7.31
N PHE A 110 -9.67 1.38 7.50
CA PHE A 110 -10.39 0.70 6.43
C PHE A 110 -10.97 1.68 5.41
N LEU A 111 -11.48 2.82 5.86
CA LEU A 111 -12.00 3.88 4.99
C LEU A 111 -10.89 4.46 4.10
N VAL A 112 -9.70 4.71 4.65
CA VAL A 112 -8.57 5.23 3.85
C VAL A 112 -7.97 4.13 2.96
N LEU A 113 -7.58 3.01 3.55
CA LEU A 113 -6.84 1.97 2.83
C LEU A 113 -7.75 1.18 1.89
N GLY A 114 -9.00 0.94 2.27
CA GLY A 114 -9.98 0.25 1.45
C GLY A 114 -10.39 1.05 0.22
N THR A 115 -10.58 2.36 0.33
CA THR A 115 -10.90 3.20 -0.84
C THR A 115 -9.74 3.30 -1.83
N ILE A 116 -8.49 3.27 -1.33
CA ILE A 116 -7.29 3.19 -2.17
C ILE A 116 -7.23 1.83 -2.90
N PHE A 117 -7.41 0.72 -2.19
CA PHE A 117 -7.35 -0.62 -2.81
C PHE A 117 -8.47 -0.88 -3.80
N LEU A 118 -9.65 -0.30 -3.57
CA LEU A 118 -10.78 -0.39 -4.50
C LEU A 118 -10.65 0.56 -5.69
N GLY A 119 -9.62 1.41 -5.74
CA GLY A 119 -9.44 2.41 -6.79
C GLY A 119 -10.49 3.51 -6.78
N ILE A 120 -11.27 3.66 -5.71
CA ILE A 120 -12.29 4.70 -5.55
C ILE A 120 -11.63 6.04 -5.29
N ALA A 121 -10.53 6.03 -4.51
CA ALA A 121 -9.81 7.23 -4.13
C ALA A 121 -8.32 7.07 -4.39
N THR A 122 -7.70 8.12 -4.91
CA THR A 122 -6.24 8.25 -4.99
C THR A 122 -5.62 8.37 -3.59
N PRO A 123 -4.33 8.10 -3.38
CA PRO A 123 -3.70 8.24 -2.06
C PRO A 123 -3.86 9.62 -1.42
N THR A 124 -3.92 10.69 -2.23
CA THR A 124 -4.18 12.06 -1.79
C THR A 124 -5.61 12.25 -1.30
N GLU A 125 -6.60 11.71 -2.01
CA GLU A 125 -8.01 11.72 -1.59
C GLU A 125 -8.25 10.83 -0.37
N GLY A 126 -7.59 9.66 -0.32
CA GLY A 126 -7.55 8.78 0.85
C GLY A 126 -7.04 9.51 2.10
N GLY A 127 -5.95 10.27 1.97
CA GLY A 127 -5.42 11.12 3.04
C GLY A 127 -6.44 12.17 3.51
N ALA A 128 -7.13 12.85 2.58
CA ALA A 128 -8.17 13.83 2.91
C ALA A 128 -9.35 13.18 3.66
N MET A 129 -9.81 12.03 3.21
CA MET A 129 -10.86 11.25 3.87
C MET A 129 -10.46 10.81 5.28
N GLY A 130 -9.20 10.42 5.48
CA GLY A 130 -8.64 10.12 6.81
C GLY A 130 -8.64 11.34 7.74
N ALA A 131 -8.26 12.52 7.23
CA ALA A 131 -8.27 13.75 8.01
C ALA A 131 -9.70 14.16 8.42
N VAL A 132 -10.64 14.12 7.48
CA VAL A 132 -12.06 14.40 7.74
C VAL A 132 -12.65 13.39 8.73
N GLY A 133 -12.36 12.09 8.56
CA GLY A 133 -12.80 11.05 9.49
C GLY A 133 -12.25 11.25 10.90
N ALA A 134 -10.99 11.68 11.03
CA ALA A 134 -10.39 11.97 12.34
C ALA A 134 -11.05 13.19 13.00
N LEU A 135 -11.37 14.22 12.22
CA LEU A 135 -12.10 15.41 12.70
C LEU A 135 -13.50 15.04 13.21
N ILE A 136 -14.24 14.22 12.45
CA ILE A 136 -15.57 13.72 12.85
C ILE A 136 -15.47 12.91 14.15
N MET A 137 -14.50 12.00 14.27
CA MET A 137 -14.29 11.24 15.50
C MET A 137 -13.93 12.12 16.70
N ALA A 138 -13.11 13.16 16.50
CA ALA A 138 -12.78 14.13 17.55
C ALA A 138 -14.01 14.92 17.99
N ALA A 139 -14.86 15.32 17.04
CA ALA A 139 -16.13 16.01 17.30
C ALA A 139 -17.10 15.13 18.09
N MET A 140 -17.30 13.87 17.67
CA MET A 140 -18.16 12.90 18.36
C MET A 140 -17.71 12.62 19.80
N LYS A 141 -16.40 12.71 20.08
CA LYS A 141 -15.84 12.55 21.43
C LYS A 141 -15.85 13.85 22.25
N GLY A 142 -16.37 14.96 21.72
CA GLY A 142 -16.39 16.26 22.38
C GLY A 142 -14.98 16.83 22.64
N ARG A 143 -13.98 16.40 21.87
CA ARG A 143 -12.57 16.81 22.03
C ARG A 143 -12.11 17.81 20.97
N LEU A 144 -13.01 18.20 20.07
CA LEU A 144 -12.71 19.16 19.03
C LEU A 144 -12.85 20.58 19.59
N SER A 145 -11.72 21.26 19.78
CA SER A 145 -11.66 22.68 20.12
C SER A 145 -10.91 23.46 19.04
N LEU A 146 -11.17 24.78 18.96
CA LEU A 146 -10.44 25.65 18.04
C LEU A 146 -8.93 25.64 18.29
N ASP A 147 -8.50 25.48 19.54
CA ASP A 147 -7.08 25.39 19.88
C ASP A 147 -6.44 24.12 19.32
N VAL A 148 -7.13 22.97 19.43
CA VAL A 148 -6.66 21.71 18.84
C VAL A 148 -6.59 21.81 17.32
N ILE A 149 -7.59 22.44 16.68
CA ILE A 149 -7.58 22.65 15.22
C ILE A 149 -6.42 23.56 14.81
N LYS A 150 -6.21 24.70 15.48
CA LYS A 150 -5.10 25.61 15.20
C LYS A 150 -3.74 24.93 15.38
N GLN A 151 -3.58 24.15 16.45
CA GLN A 151 -2.35 23.41 16.71
C GLN A 151 -2.10 22.33 15.64
N ALA A 152 -3.14 21.58 15.27
CA ALA A 152 -3.06 20.58 14.21
C ALA A 152 -2.68 21.22 12.87
N LEU A 153 -3.38 22.29 12.46
CA LEU A 153 -3.07 23.02 11.23
C LEU A 153 -1.65 23.59 11.25
N ALA A 154 -1.21 24.22 12.32
CA ALA A 154 0.15 24.76 12.42
C ALA A 154 1.22 23.66 12.32
N SER A 155 0.98 22.49 12.92
CA SER A 155 1.87 21.33 12.82
C SER A 155 1.89 20.76 11.40
N THR A 156 0.73 20.58 10.79
CA THR A 156 0.60 20.06 9.42
C THR A 156 1.25 21.01 8.42
N THR A 157 0.95 22.31 8.48
CA THR A 157 1.56 23.32 7.59
C THR A 157 3.07 23.32 7.73
N ARG A 158 3.62 23.30 8.95
CA ARG A 158 5.08 23.27 9.15
C ARG A 158 5.73 22.03 8.52
N LEU A 159 5.15 20.85 8.72
CA LEU A 159 5.65 19.61 8.15
C LEU A 159 5.54 19.62 6.61
N SER A 160 4.40 20.04 6.08
CA SER A 160 4.18 20.17 4.63
C SER A 160 5.13 21.19 3.99
N SER A 161 5.36 22.35 4.62
CA SER A 161 6.31 23.35 4.11
C SER A 161 7.74 22.81 4.05
N PHE A 162 8.17 22.04 5.06
CA PHE A 162 9.48 21.37 5.04
C PHE A 162 9.60 20.40 3.86
N VAL A 163 8.62 19.51 3.70
CA VAL A 163 8.59 18.52 2.60
C VAL A 163 8.55 19.22 1.23
N LEU A 164 7.72 20.25 1.06
CA LEU A 164 7.63 21.01 -0.19
C LEU A 164 8.94 21.71 -0.54
N PHE A 165 9.62 22.30 0.45
CA PHE A 165 10.89 22.97 0.22
C PHE A 165 11.97 21.97 -0.25
N ILE A 166 12.01 20.77 0.34
CA ILE A 166 12.92 19.72 -0.12
C ILE A 166 12.53 19.24 -1.52
N LEU A 167 11.23 19.10 -1.80
CA LEU A 167 10.75 18.76 -3.14
C LEU A 167 11.23 19.73 -4.22
N ILE A 168 11.23 21.03 -3.93
CA ILE A 168 11.78 22.06 -4.84
C ILE A 168 13.27 21.80 -5.08
N GLY A 169 14.06 21.62 -4.03
CA GLY A 169 15.49 21.32 -4.14
C GLY A 169 15.79 20.03 -4.91
N ALA A 170 15.05 18.96 -4.61
CA ALA A 170 15.12 17.68 -5.30
C ALA A 170 14.78 17.81 -6.78
N ARG A 171 13.79 18.64 -7.14
CA ARG A 171 13.44 18.88 -8.55
C ARG A 171 14.50 19.68 -9.29
N VAL A 172 15.07 20.71 -8.69
CA VAL A 172 16.19 21.46 -9.30
C VAL A 172 17.39 20.54 -9.50
N PHE A 173 17.75 19.75 -8.49
CA PHE A 173 18.82 18.74 -8.60
C PHE A 173 18.51 17.74 -9.71
N SER A 174 17.34 17.11 -9.69
CA SER A 174 16.92 16.08 -10.65
C SER A 174 16.96 16.64 -12.08
N LEU A 175 16.34 17.78 -12.34
CA LEU A 175 16.31 18.39 -13.68
C LEU A 175 17.72 18.74 -14.18
N THR A 176 18.56 19.33 -13.32
CA THR A 176 19.95 19.65 -13.68
C THR A 176 20.76 18.39 -13.94
N PHE A 177 20.58 17.37 -13.10
CA PHE A 177 21.23 16.07 -13.20
C PHE A 177 20.83 15.32 -14.48
N TYR A 178 19.55 15.37 -14.87
CA TYR A 178 19.09 14.87 -16.17
C TYR A 178 19.70 15.69 -17.31
N GLY A 179 19.72 17.03 -17.19
CA GLY A 179 20.29 17.93 -18.19
C GLY A 179 21.78 17.70 -18.48
N VAL A 180 22.56 17.25 -17.50
CA VAL A 180 23.98 16.86 -17.69
C VAL A 180 24.18 15.39 -17.99
N ASN A 181 23.11 14.65 -18.32
CA ASN A 181 23.14 13.20 -18.59
C ASN A 181 23.61 12.34 -17.40
N GLY A 182 23.48 12.82 -16.17
CA GLY A 182 23.88 12.08 -14.97
C GLY A 182 23.14 10.76 -14.81
N HIS A 183 21.89 10.68 -15.27
CA HIS A 183 21.08 9.46 -15.23
C HIS A 183 21.70 8.33 -16.06
N ILE A 184 22.28 8.64 -17.22
CA ILE A 184 22.99 7.67 -18.07
C ILE A 184 24.26 7.17 -17.36
N TRP A 185 24.99 8.08 -16.70
CA TRP A 185 26.17 7.70 -15.93
C TRP A 185 25.85 6.73 -14.79
N VAL A 186 24.81 7.02 -14.01
CA VAL A 186 24.39 6.12 -12.92
C VAL A 186 23.85 4.82 -13.46
N GLU A 187 23.09 4.86 -14.53
CA GLU A 187 22.62 3.65 -15.20
C GLU A 187 23.79 2.75 -15.60
N HIS A 188 24.80 3.29 -16.30
CA HIS A 188 26.01 2.54 -16.66
C HIS A 188 26.76 2.01 -15.43
N LEU A 189 26.88 2.81 -14.36
CA LEU A 189 27.53 2.41 -13.12
C LEU A 189 26.81 1.20 -12.49
N LEU A 190 25.48 1.26 -12.45
CA LEU A 190 24.65 0.23 -11.83
C LEU A 190 24.52 -1.04 -12.68
N THR A 191 24.44 -0.91 -14.01
CA THR A 191 24.43 -2.07 -14.92
C THR A 191 25.79 -2.74 -15.03
N SER A 192 26.88 -2.03 -14.69
CA SER A 192 28.24 -2.60 -14.63
C SER A 192 28.53 -3.36 -13.33
N LEU A 193 27.60 -3.36 -12.37
CA LEU A 193 27.76 -4.12 -11.14
C LEU A 193 27.79 -5.63 -11.45
N PRO A 194 28.73 -6.39 -10.86
CA PRO A 194 28.76 -7.83 -11.03
C PRO A 194 27.50 -8.47 -10.40
N GLY A 195 26.94 -9.48 -11.08
CA GLY A 195 25.79 -10.24 -10.58
C GLY A 195 24.44 -9.97 -11.26
N GLY A 196 24.43 -9.18 -12.35
CA GLY A 196 23.23 -8.95 -13.15
C GLY A 196 22.07 -8.37 -12.32
N GLU A 197 20.86 -8.89 -12.53
CA GLU A 197 19.65 -8.48 -11.80
C GLU A 197 19.80 -8.59 -10.28
N ILE A 198 20.30 -9.72 -9.76
CA ILE A 198 20.43 -9.93 -8.31
C ILE A 198 21.50 -9.02 -7.71
N GLY A 199 22.63 -8.87 -8.41
CA GLY A 199 23.72 -7.97 -7.99
C GLY A 199 23.25 -6.51 -7.89
N PHE A 200 22.50 -6.05 -8.89
CA PHE A 200 21.85 -4.75 -8.90
C PHE A 200 20.91 -4.58 -7.70
N LEU A 201 20.01 -5.55 -7.45
CA LEU A 201 19.04 -5.46 -6.37
C LEU A 201 19.70 -5.40 -4.99
N ILE A 202 20.74 -6.22 -4.76
CA ILE A 202 21.48 -6.19 -3.49
C ILE A 202 22.20 -4.84 -3.33
N GLY A 203 22.91 -4.38 -4.37
CA GLY A 203 23.63 -3.10 -4.35
C GLY A 203 22.71 -1.91 -4.09
N VAL A 204 21.59 -1.85 -4.80
CA VAL A 204 20.56 -0.82 -4.60
C VAL A 204 19.94 -0.89 -3.21
N ASN A 205 19.61 -2.09 -2.71
CA ASN A 205 19.02 -2.20 -1.37
C ASN A 205 20.00 -1.73 -0.30
N ILE A 206 21.30 -2.03 -0.41
CA ILE A 206 22.32 -1.53 0.52
C ILE A 206 22.44 0.00 0.40
N LEU A 207 22.51 0.52 -0.83
CA LEU A 207 22.59 1.96 -1.07
C LEU A 207 21.41 2.70 -0.45
N VAL A 208 20.19 2.26 -0.74
CA VAL A 208 18.96 2.86 -0.21
C VAL A 208 18.88 2.72 1.29
N PHE A 209 19.24 1.56 1.84
CA PHE A 209 19.26 1.36 3.30
C PHE A 209 20.19 2.36 4.00
N LEU A 210 21.40 2.61 3.46
CA LEU A 210 22.34 3.59 4.01
C LEU A 210 21.87 5.04 3.83
N LEU A 211 21.35 5.39 2.65
CA LEU A 211 20.84 6.74 2.38
C LEU A 211 19.64 7.07 3.26
N ALA A 212 18.83 6.07 3.56
CA ALA A 212 17.64 6.21 4.39
C ALA A 212 17.93 6.39 5.88
N PHE A 213 19.21 6.43 6.26
CA PHE A 213 19.62 6.91 7.58
C PHE A 213 19.57 8.43 7.67
N PHE A 214 19.63 9.15 6.55
CA PHE A 214 19.78 10.61 6.51
C PHE A 214 18.61 11.30 5.79
N LEU A 215 18.00 10.62 4.83
CA LEU A 215 16.93 11.14 4.01
C LEU A 215 15.59 10.51 4.42
N ASP A 216 14.54 11.32 4.46
CA ASP A 216 13.18 10.87 4.71
C ASP A 216 12.58 10.21 3.44
N PHE A 217 11.50 9.45 3.60
CA PHE A 217 11.00 8.55 2.57
C PHE A 217 10.53 9.28 1.31
N PHE A 218 9.95 10.47 1.46
CA PHE A 218 9.51 11.28 0.33
C PHE A 218 10.72 11.75 -0.50
N GLU A 219 11.78 12.19 0.16
CA GLU A 219 13.02 12.70 -0.41
C GLU A 219 13.75 11.60 -1.17
N LEU A 220 13.89 10.43 -0.55
CA LEU A 220 14.43 9.26 -1.22
C LEU A 220 13.59 8.87 -2.43
N ALA A 221 12.26 8.86 -2.30
CA ALA A 221 11.39 8.51 -3.41
C ALA A 221 11.56 9.49 -4.58
N PHE A 222 11.67 10.79 -4.32
CA PHE A 222 11.78 11.80 -5.38
C PHE A 222 13.18 11.93 -6.00
N ILE A 223 14.24 11.63 -5.24
CA ILE A 223 15.63 11.76 -5.74
C ILE A 223 16.11 10.44 -6.32
N ILE A 224 15.93 9.34 -5.60
CA ILE A 224 16.58 8.06 -5.89
C ILE A 224 15.75 7.20 -6.84
N VAL A 225 14.42 7.15 -6.72
CA VAL A 225 13.60 6.28 -7.59
C VAL A 225 13.72 6.65 -9.08
N PRO A 226 13.65 7.93 -9.50
CA PRO A 226 13.81 8.28 -10.91
C PRO A 226 15.20 7.92 -11.47
N LEU A 227 16.20 7.86 -10.60
CA LEU A 227 17.56 7.51 -10.95
C LEU A 227 17.74 5.99 -11.12
N LEU A 228 17.09 5.20 -10.26
CA LEU A 228 17.22 3.75 -10.26
C LEU A 228 16.25 3.05 -11.22
N ALA A 229 15.05 3.61 -11.44
CA ALA A 229 14.03 2.96 -12.25
C ALA A 229 14.46 2.70 -13.71
N PRO A 230 15.11 3.62 -14.44
CA PRO A 230 15.60 3.35 -15.78
C PRO A 230 16.68 2.25 -15.83
N ALA A 231 17.54 2.20 -14.80
CA ALA A 231 18.56 1.16 -14.70
C ALA A 231 17.95 -0.23 -14.40
N ALA A 232 16.92 -0.27 -13.55
CA ALA A 232 16.17 -1.49 -13.26
C ALA A 232 15.43 -2.00 -14.52
N ASP A 233 14.78 -1.12 -15.26
CA ASP A 233 14.04 -1.46 -16.48
C ASP A 233 14.96 -2.04 -17.57
N LYS A 234 16.16 -1.47 -17.76
CA LYS A 234 17.16 -2.00 -18.70
C LYS A 234 17.70 -3.38 -18.32
N LEU A 235 17.73 -3.69 -17.03
CA LEU A 235 18.10 -5.03 -16.54
C LEU A 235 16.92 -6.03 -16.64
N GLY A 236 15.76 -5.59 -17.14
CA GLY A 236 14.56 -6.42 -17.25
C GLY A 236 13.83 -6.64 -15.92
N ILE A 237 14.16 -5.85 -14.90
CA ILE A 237 13.58 -5.98 -13.56
C ILE A 237 12.17 -5.41 -13.57
N ASP A 238 11.23 -6.16 -13.03
CA ASP A 238 9.87 -5.68 -12.86
C ASP A 238 9.82 -4.47 -11.90
N LEU A 239 9.31 -3.33 -12.40
CA LEU A 239 9.24 -2.07 -11.67
C LEU A 239 8.32 -2.12 -10.44
N ILE A 240 7.30 -2.98 -10.42
CA ILE A 240 6.41 -3.16 -9.27
C ILE A 240 7.13 -3.96 -8.19
N TRP A 241 7.78 -5.06 -8.57
CA TRP A 241 8.61 -5.83 -7.64
C TRP A 241 9.75 -4.98 -7.06
N PHE A 242 10.44 -4.23 -7.91
CA PHE A 242 11.45 -3.27 -7.50
C PHE A 242 10.89 -2.19 -6.57
N GLY A 243 9.73 -1.61 -6.91
CA GLY A 243 9.06 -0.61 -6.07
C GLY A 243 8.66 -1.16 -4.70
N VAL A 244 8.18 -2.40 -4.62
CA VAL A 244 7.87 -3.07 -3.35
C VAL A 244 9.13 -3.31 -2.53
N LEU A 245 10.23 -3.75 -3.16
CA LEU A 245 11.54 -3.89 -2.49
C LEU A 245 12.02 -2.56 -1.89
N LEU A 246 11.99 -1.49 -2.68
CA LEU A 246 12.33 -0.15 -2.21
C LEU A 246 11.41 0.31 -1.08
N GLY A 247 10.09 0.07 -1.18
CA GLY A 247 9.13 0.44 -0.15
C GLY A 247 9.37 -0.29 1.18
N VAL A 248 9.62 -1.59 1.14
CA VAL A 248 9.97 -2.40 2.33
C VAL A 248 11.29 -1.90 2.93
N ASN A 249 12.27 -1.53 2.09
CA ASN A 249 13.55 -1.00 2.54
C ASN A 249 13.40 0.38 3.22
N MET A 250 12.72 1.33 2.57
CA MET A 250 12.42 2.66 3.10
C MET A 250 11.60 2.62 4.40
N GLN A 251 10.74 1.62 4.58
CA GLN A 251 9.99 1.44 5.83
C GLN A 251 10.91 1.13 7.01
N THR A 252 12.02 0.40 6.78
CA THR A 252 13.02 0.07 7.81
C THR A 252 13.57 1.32 8.49
N SER A 253 13.63 2.43 7.76
CA SER A 253 14.19 3.70 8.21
C SER A 253 13.44 4.31 9.39
N PHE A 254 12.14 4.04 9.49
CA PHE A 254 11.32 4.46 10.61
C PHE A 254 11.64 3.71 11.92
N MET A 255 12.39 2.61 11.84
CA MET A 255 12.62 1.67 12.94
C MET A 255 14.06 1.64 13.47
N HIS A 256 14.99 2.40 12.89
CA HIS A 256 16.39 2.44 13.35
C HIS A 256 16.86 3.88 13.69
N PRO A 257 17.82 4.05 14.62
CA PRO A 257 18.51 5.33 14.80
C PRO A 257 19.31 5.71 13.53
N PRO A 258 19.48 7.00 13.15
CA PRO A 258 19.20 8.24 13.89
C PRO A 258 17.83 8.89 13.61
N PHE A 259 17.09 8.41 12.62
CA PHE A 259 15.82 9.02 12.15
C PHE A 259 14.56 8.20 12.48
N GLY A 260 14.68 7.12 13.26
CA GLY A 260 13.56 6.23 13.60
C GLY A 260 12.42 6.95 14.34
N PHE A 261 11.54 7.64 13.59
CA PHE A 261 10.47 8.46 14.13
C PHE A 261 9.57 7.63 15.05
N ALA A 262 9.32 6.37 14.71
CA ALA A 262 8.55 5.45 15.56
C ALA A 262 9.21 5.24 16.93
N LEU A 263 10.55 5.17 16.99
CA LEU A 263 11.29 5.05 18.24
C LEU A 263 11.20 6.33 19.07
N PHE A 264 11.24 7.50 18.43
CA PHE A 264 11.05 8.79 19.11
C PHE A 264 9.60 8.99 19.58
N TYR A 265 8.62 8.51 18.83
CA TYR A 265 7.23 8.46 19.29
C TYR A 265 7.11 7.61 20.55
N LEU A 266 7.69 6.40 20.56
CA LEU A 266 7.72 5.55 21.75
C LEU A 266 8.44 6.23 22.92
N ARG A 267 9.54 6.93 22.64
CA ARG A 267 10.27 7.72 23.64
C ARG A 267 9.44 8.88 24.17
N SER A 268 8.56 9.48 23.38
CA SER A 268 7.71 10.61 23.81
C SER A 268 6.61 10.19 24.78
N VAL A 269 6.09 8.97 24.64
CA VAL A 269 5.08 8.40 25.55
C VAL A 269 5.70 7.63 26.73
N ALA A 270 6.97 7.21 26.62
CA ALA A 270 7.68 6.52 27.70
C ALA A 270 8.02 7.48 28.86
N ALA A 271 7.77 7.03 30.09
CA ALA A 271 8.01 7.80 31.30
C ALA A 271 9.48 8.27 31.38
N ARG A 272 9.68 9.60 31.44
CA ARG A 272 11.01 10.23 31.51
C ARG A 272 11.60 10.20 32.92
N VAL A 273 10.74 10.16 33.93
CA VAL A 273 11.09 10.24 35.35
C VAL A 273 10.60 8.97 36.04
N PRO A 274 11.31 8.45 37.06
CA PRO A 274 10.78 7.36 37.87
C PRO A 274 9.39 7.73 38.39
N TYR A 275 8.40 6.90 38.10
CA TYR A 275 7.05 7.11 38.59
C TYR A 275 6.68 5.98 39.56
N LEU A 276 5.88 6.33 40.56
CA LEU A 276 5.20 5.34 41.38
C LEU A 276 4.05 4.80 40.56
N ASP A 277 4.08 3.50 40.30
CA ASP A 277 2.96 2.82 39.66
C ASP A 277 1.73 2.94 40.57
N ARG A 278 0.65 3.48 40.02
CA ARG A 278 -0.60 3.74 40.72
C ARG A 278 -1.29 2.46 41.20
N LEU A 279 -0.97 1.32 40.59
CA LEU A 279 -1.53 0.01 40.93
C LEU A 279 -0.61 -0.80 41.85
N THR A 280 0.68 -0.93 41.51
CA THR A 280 1.61 -1.78 42.29
C THR A 280 2.29 -1.05 43.45
N GLY A 281 2.23 0.29 43.51
CA GLY A 281 2.92 1.10 44.52
C GLY A 281 4.45 1.06 44.41
N LYS A 282 5.01 0.42 43.38
CA LYS A 282 6.45 0.29 43.16
C LYS A 282 6.99 1.45 42.34
N LYS A 283 8.22 1.85 42.63
CA LYS A 283 8.95 2.87 41.85
C LYS A 283 9.49 2.23 40.58
N ILE A 284 8.87 2.51 39.43
CA ILE A 284 9.31 2.01 38.13
C ILE A 284 10.38 2.95 37.57
N ALA A 285 11.51 2.38 37.14
CA ALA A 285 12.59 3.12 36.50
C ALA A 285 12.16 3.62 35.10
N PRO A 286 12.64 4.79 34.66
CA PRO A 286 12.34 5.31 33.33
C PRO A 286 12.95 4.40 32.25
N VAL A 287 12.25 4.26 31.13
CA VAL A 287 12.75 3.51 29.98
C VAL A 287 13.81 4.35 29.27
N THR A 288 15.02 3.80 29.15
CA THR A 288 16.13 4.51 28.50
C THR A 288 15.99 4.44 26.98
N THR A 289 16.53 5.45 26.28
CA THR A 289 16.55 5.45 24.80
C THR A 289 17.26 4.22 24.24
N GLY A 290 18.32 3.77 24.90
CA GLY A 290 19.03 2.55 24.51
C GLY A 290 18.17 1.28 24.60
N GLN A 291 17.28 1.18 25.60
CA GLN A 291 16.32 0.07 25.70
C GLN A 291 15.31 0.07 24.55
N ILE A 292 14.86 1.26 24.14
CA ILE A 292 13.96 1.40 22.98
C ILE A 292 14.68 0.97 21.70
N TYR A 293 15.94 1.36 21.52
CA TYR A 293 16.73 1.02 20.34
C TYR A 293 17.00 -0.48 20.27
N TRP A 294 17.45 -1.10 21.36
CA TRP A 294 17.64 -2.55 21.43
C TRP A 294 16.34 -3.33 21.27
N GLY A 295 15.20 -2.76 21.66
CA GLY A 295 13.88 -3.32 21.38
C GLY A 295 13.50 -3.32 19.90
N ALA A 296 14.06 -2.41 19.10
CA ALA A 296 13.77 -2.28 17.67
C ALA A 296 14.65 -3.16 16.78
N VAL A 297 15.88 -3.46 17.21
CA VAL A 297 16.86 -4.27 16.44
C VAL A 297 16.27 -5.59 15.92
N PRO A 298 15.54 -6.40 16.71
CA PRO A 298 14.96 -7.65 16.20
C PRO A 298 13.99 -7.43 15.03
N PHE A 299 13.22 -6.35 15.06
CA PHE A 299 12.29 -6.02 13.98
C PHE A 299 13.02 -5.53 12.73
N VAL A 300 14.10 -4.77 12.89
CA VAL A 300 14.98 -4.39 11.77
C VAL A 300 15.60 -5.63 11.13
N CYS A 301 16.07 -6.60 11.93
CA CYS A 301 16.57 -7.88 11.39
C CYS A 301 15.50 -8.64 10.62
N ILE A 302 14.26 -8.70 11.12
CA ILE A 302 13.13 -9.31 10.40
C ILE A 302 12.85 -8.57 9.09
N GLN A 303 12.95 -7.25 9.08
CA GLN A 303 12.77 -6.43 7.87
C GLN A 303 13.86 -6.71 6.83
N VAL A 304 15.12 -6.82 7.24
CA VAL A 304 16.24 -7.20 6.35
C VAL A 304 16.04 -8.62 5.82
N ILE A 305 15.58 -9.55 6.67
CA ILE A 305 15.20 -10.91 6.22
C ILE A 305 14.07 -10.84 5.20
N MET A 306 13.07 -9.98 5.42
CA MET A 306 11.96 -9.79 4.48
C MET A 306 12.44 -9.26 3.13
N ILE A 307 13.39 -8.32 3.10
CA ILE A 307 14.03 -7.85 1.87
C ILE A 307 14.74 -9.02 1.17
N GLY A 308 15.55 -9.78 1.90
CA GLY A 308 16.24 -10.96 1.35
C GLY A 308 15.29 -12.02 0.79
N LEU A 309 14.19 -12.30 1.49
CA LEU A 309 13.13 -13.19 1.02
C LEU A 309 12.45 -12.64 -0.24
N THR A 310 12.22 -11.34 -0.32
CA THR A 310 11.58 -10.71 -1.49
C THR A 310 12.49 -10.72 -2.71
N ILE A 311 13.82 -10.65 -2.51
CA ILE A 311 14.82 -10.85 -3.58
C ILE A 311 14.86 -12.32 -4.00
N ALA A 312 14.89 -13.26 -3.05
CA ALA A 312 15.01 -14.69 -3.34
C ALA A 312 13.73 -15.31 -3.94
N PHE A 313 12.56 -14.80 -3.56
CA PHE A 313 11.25 -15.30 -3.98
C PHE A 313 10.43 -14.18 -4.61
N PRO A 314 10.75 -13.76 -5.86
CA PRO A 314 10.04 -12.67 -6.55
C PRO A 314 8.56 -12.95 -6.75
N GLN A 315 8.17 -14.23 -6.79
CA GLN A 315 6.77 -14.65 -6.89
C GLN A 315 5.92 -14.08 -5.75
N MET A 316 6.48 -13.79 -4.57
CA MET A 316 5.75 -13.17 -3.46
C MET A 316 5.12 -11.81 -3.83
N VAL A 317 5.65 -11.14 -4.85
CA VAL A 317 5.12 -9.85 -5.34
C VAL A 317 4.53 -10.01 -6.74
N MET A 318 5.16 -10.79 -7.61
CA MET A 318 4.78 -10.92 -9.02
C MET A 318 3.58 -11.84 -9.30
N HIS A 319 2.72 -12.10 -8.30
CA HIS A 319 1.53 -12.94 -8.46
C HIS A 319 0.53 -12.44 -9.53
N TYR A 320 0.56 -11.14 -9.84
CA TYR A 320 -0.33 -10.54 -10.85
C TYR A 320 0.07 -10.85 -12.30
N LYS A 321 1.32 -11.29 -12.56
CA LYS A 321 1.77 -11.61 -13.92
C LYS A 321 1.18 -12.91 -14.49
N GLY A 322 0.39 -13.64 -13.71
CA GLY A 322 -0.10 -14.97 -14.08
C GLY A 322 1.04 -15.98 -14.18
N THR A 323 0.71 -17.27 -14.26
CA THR A 323 1.67 -18.29 -14.70
C THR A 323 2.04 -17.97 -16.16
N ALA A 324 3.33 -17.94 -16.50
CA ALA A 324 3.77 -17.80 -17.89
C ALA A 324 3.08 -18.89 -18.74
N VAL A 325 2.07 -18.49 -19.52
CA VAL A 325 1.35 -19.40 -20.42
C VAL A 325 2.25 -19.59 -21.64
N ASP A 326 2.67 -20.82 -21.88
CA ASP A 326 3.50 -21.17 -23.01
C ASP A 326 2.67 -20.98 -24.31
N PRO A 327 3.09 -20.12 -25.26
CA PRO A 327 2.32 -19.86 -26.49
C PRO A 327 2.05 -21.13 -27.31
N GLY A 328 2.84 -22.18 -27.13
CA GLY A 328 2.63 -23.49 -27.77
C GLY A 328 1.46 -24.31 -27.21
N THR A 329 0.83 -23.88 -26.12
CA THR A 329 -0.37 -24.54 -25.54
C THR A 329 -1.69 -23.83 -25.87
N ILE A 330 -1.64 -22.75 -26.66
CA ILE A 330 -2.82 -21.99 -27.06
C ILE A 330 -3.33 -22.57 -28.39
N ASP A 331 -4.37 -23.40 -28.33
CA ASP A 331 -5.05 -23.93 -29.51
C ASP A 331 -5.97 -22.85 -30.10
N TYR A 332 -5.54 -22.23 -31.19
CA TYR A 332 -6.34 -21.25 -31.91
C TYR A 332 -7.33 -21.96 -32.83
N GLN A 333 -8.52 -22.27 -32.32
CA GLN A 333 -9.62 -22.71 -33.18
C GLN A 333 -10.20 -21.51 -33.92
N VAL A 334 -9.75 -21.31 -35.16
CA VAL A 334 -10.35 -20.36 -36.09
C VAL A 334 -11.72 -20.91 -36.50
N PRO A 335 -12.84 -20.21 -36.26
CA PRO A 335 -14.15 -20.66 -36.75
C PRO A 335 -14.13 -20.74 -38.28
N GLU A 336 -14.39 -21.93 -38.83
CA GLU A 336 -14.52 -22.12 -40.27
C GLU A 336 -15.69 -21.26 -40.79
N THR A 337 -15.38 -20.24 -41.60
CA THR A 337 -16.39 -19.49 -42.33
C THR A 337 -16.85 -20.32 -43.53
N PRO A 338 -18.17 -20.47 -43.78
CA PRO A 338 -18.66 -21.31 -44.86
C PRO A 338 -18.23 -20.74 -46.22
N SER A 339 -17.56 -21.57 -47.01
CA SER A 339 -17.09 -21.23 -48.35
C SER A 339 -18.29 -20.98 -49.29
N LEU A 340 -18.40 -19.74 -49.78
CA LEU A 340 -19.36 -19.41 -50.83
C LEU A 340 -18.86 -20.01 -52.15
N SER A 341 -19.58 -21.02 -52.65
CA SER A 341 -19.39 -21.58 -54.00
C SER A 341 -19.73 -20.55 -55.09
N PRO A 342 -19.06 -20.57 -56.26
CA PRO A 342 -19.18 -19.53 -57.27
C PRO A 342 -20.53 -19.63 -58.00
N LEU A 343 -21.33 -18.56 -57.92
CA LEU A 343 -22.65 -18.49 -58.54
C LEU A 343 -22.53 -18.08 -60.03
N GLY A 344 -22.85 -19.03 -60.91
CA GLY A 344 -23.69 -18.87 -62.11
C GLY A 344 -23.31 -17.82 -63.17
N THR A 345 -22.97 -18.30 -64.36
CA THR A 345 -22.85 -17.57 -65.63
C THR A 345 -24.08 -16.73 -66.03
N PRO A 346 -23.92 -15.59 -66.73
CA PRO A 346 -25.00 -14.64 -67.05
C PRO A 346 -25.70 -14.93 -68.39
N PRO A 347 -26.97 -14.50 -68.60
CA PRO A 347 -27.52 -14.31 -69.94
C PRO A 347 -27.39 -12.85 -70.40
N ALA A 348 -27.13 -12.72 -71.70
CA ALA A 348 -26.85 -11.51 -72.45
C ALA A 348 -28.08 -10.63 -72.70
N ASP A 349 -27.89 -9.32 -72.83
CA ASP A 349 -28.45 -8.57 -73.96
C ASP A 349 -27.76 -7.22 -74.18
N GLY A 350 -27.74 -6.80 -75.45
CA GLY A 350 -26.73 -5.95 -76.07
C GLY A 350 -26.82 -4.44 -75.81
N GLY A 351 -25.67 -3.78 -75.99
CA GLY A 351 -25.55 -2.33 -75.99
C GLY A 351 -24.09 -1.88 -76.00
N THR A 352 -23.72 -1.17 -77.06
CA THR A 352 -22.37 -0.73 -77.46
C THR A 352 -21.58 0.08 -76.42
N ALA A 353 -20.27 -0.17 -76.38
CA ALA A 353 -19.23 0.48 -75.55
C ALA A 353 -19.17 2.02 -75.71
N PRO A 354 -18.43 2.73 -74.82
CA PRO A 354 -17.00 2.91 -75.08
C PRO A 354 -16.10 2.46 -73.91
N THR A 355 -15.00 1.83 -74.32
CA THR A 355 -13.81 1.45 -73.55
C THR A 355 -13.25 2.60 -72.71
N ALA A 356 -13.27 2.45 -71.39
CA ALA A 356 -12.30 3.06 -70.49
C ALA A 356 -11.08 2.10 -70.38
N PRO A 357 -9.84 2.60 -70.23
CA PRO A 357 -8.66 1.75 -70.23
C PRO A 357 -8.67 0.84 -69.01
N ALA A 358 -8.20 -0.41 -69.18
CA ALA A 358 -8.02 -1.34 -68.09
C ALA A 358 -7.12 -0.72 -67.01
N PRO A 359 -7.50 -0.74 -65.72
CA PRO A 359 -6.65 -0.22 -64.67
C PRO A 359 -5.40 -1.09 -64.54
N ASP A 360 -4.25 -0.42 -64.55
CA ASP A 360 -2.92 -0.99 -64.34
C ASP A 360 -2.85 -1.66 -62.96
N LEU A 361 -2.68 -2.99 -62.95
CA LEU A 361 -2.64 -3.84 -61.75
C LEU A 361 -1.27 -3.83 -61.05
N SER A 362 -0.34 -2.96 -61.48
CA SER A 362 0.98 -2.84 -60.85
C SER A 362 1.00 -1.92 -59.60
N GLN A 363 -0.13 -1.30 -59.24
CA GLN A 363 -0.28 -0.56 -57.98
C GLN A 363 -1.32 -1.21 -57.06
N PRO A 364 -1.07 -1.31 -55.74
CA PRO A 364 -2.07 -1.81 -54.81
C PRO A 364 -3.26 -0.82 -54.72
N PRO A 365 -4.47 -1.30 -54.38
CA PRO A 365 -5.64 -0.44 -54.34
C PRO A 365 -5.47 0.65 -53.29
N SER A 366 -5.68 1.92 -53.67
CA SER A 366 -5.77 3.01 -52.71
C SER A 366 -7.09 2.91 -51.96
N PHE A 367 -7.04 2.33 -50.77
CA PHE A 367 -8.08 2.49 -49.76
C PHE A 367 -7.77 3.79 -49.01
N GLY A 368 -8.73 4.72 -48.99
CA GLY A 368 -8.57 6.01 -48.33
C GLY A 368 -8.02 5.87 -46.91
N GLU A 369 -6.85 6.48 -46.69
CA GLU A 369 -6.19 6.49 -45.39
C GLU A 369 -6.92 7.46 -44.45
N THR A 370 -7.72 6.91 -43.54
CA THR A 370 -7.79 7.47 -42.18
C THR A 370 -6.97 6.56 -41.28
N PRO A 371 -5.82 7.00 -40.74
CA PRO A 371 -5.05 6.18 -39.83
C PRO A 371 -5.85 5.96 -38.53
N PRO A 372 -5.73 4.79 -37.89
CA PRO A 372 -6.28 4.60 -36.55
C PRO A 372 -5.64 5.62 -35.60
N ALA A 373 -6.46 6.19 -34.71
CA ALA A 373 -6.02 7.19 -33.73
C ALA A 373 -4.81 6.66 -32.96
N LYS A 374 -3.68 7.37 -33.08
CA LYS A 374 -2.45 7.10 -32.34
C LYS A 374 -2.74 7.22 -30.83
N PRO A 375 -2.23 6.32 -29.97
CA PRO A 375 -2.30 6.52 -28.52
C PRO A 375 -1.67 7.86 -28.18
N ALA A 376 -2.33 8.64 -27.31
CA ALA A 376 -1.87 9.96 -26.92
C ALA A 376 -0.42 9.89 -26.39
N ALA A 377 0.46 10.74 -26.93
CA ALA A 377 1.81 10.88 -26.43
C ALA A 377 1.77 11.44 -24.98
N PRO A 378 2.72 11.07 -24.11
CA PRO A 378 2.80 11.64 -22.78
C PRO A 378 3.00 13.16 -22.86
N PRO A 379 2.42 13.95 -21.93
CA PRO A 379 2.42 15.40 -22.01
C PRO A 379 3.84 15.97 -21.94
N ASP A 380 4.13 16.92 -22.82
CA ASP A 380 5.39 17.68 -22.85
C ASP A 380 5.47 18.61 -21.64
N LEU A 381 6.35 18.27 -20.70
CA LEU A 381 6.55 18.96 -19.43
C LEU A 381 7.38 20.25 -19.56
N SER A 382 7.78 20.65 -20.77
CA SER A 382 8.59 21.85 -21.00
C SER A 382 7.76 23.14 -21.07
N GLN A 383 6.43 23.06 -21.12
CA GLN A 383 5.56 24.25 -21.16
C GLN A 383 4.81 24.46 -19.84
N PRO A 384 4.66 25.72 -19.37
CA PRO A 384 3.87 26.01 -18.18
C PRO A 384 2.37 25.77 -18.46
N PRO A 385 1.59 25.35 -17.46
CA PRO A 385 0.18 25.00 -17.66
C PRO A 385 -0.65 26.23 -18.05
N SER A 386 -1.39 26.13 -19.15
CA SER A 386 -2.41 27.11 -19.51
C SER A 386 -3.69 26.78 -18.74
N PHE A 387 -4.17 27.75 -17.97
CA PHE A 387 -5.49 27.69 -17.34
C PHE A 387 -6.44 28.51 -18.20
N ASN A 388 -7.38 27.83 -18.87
CA ASN A 388 -8.63 28.42 -19.32
C ASN A 388 -9.75 27.96 -18.40
#